data_AF-A0A963NXI0-F1
#
_entry.id   AF-A0A963NXI0-F1
#
_cell.length_a   1.000
_cell.length_b   1.000
_cell.length_c   1.000
_cell.angle_alpha   90.00
_cell.angle_beta   90.00
_cell.angle_gamma   90.00
#
_symmetry.space_group_name_H-M   'P 1'
#
loop_
_entity.id
_entity.type
_entity.pdbx_description
1 polymer ?
#
loop_
_entity_poly.entity_id
_entity_poly.type
_entity_poly.pdbx_seq_one_letter_code
_entity_poly.pdbx_strand_id
1 'polypeptide(L)'
;MRRLIVGISGASGVILGERLLRALAPLEIETHLVLTRSAALTATYELETGVEALKALASVVHPIGDVGASIASGSFPTEGMIIVPCSMRTLAAIATGVTDNLLTRAADVVLKERRRLVLMARETPLHLGHLR
;
A
#
# COMPACT_ATOMS: atom_id res chain seq x y z
N MET A 1 -3.44 9.57 -18.56
CA MET A 1 -3.94 8.41 -17.79
C MET A 1 -3.53 8.58 -16.34
N ARG A 2 -4.48 8.55 -15.41
CA ARG A 2 -4.25 8.78 -13.97
C ARG A 2 -3.71 7.49 -13.35
N ARG A 3 -2.76 7.59 -12.42
CA ARG A 3 -2.14 6.42 -11.75
C ARG A 3 -2.14 6.58 -10.25
N LEU A 4 -2.49 5.53 -9.53
CA LEU A 4 -2.53 5.53 -8.07
C LEU A 4 -1.85 4.28 -7.53
N ILE A 5 -0.95 4.48 -6.56
CA ILE A 5 -0.33 3.36 -5.85
C ILE A 5 -1.24 2.95 -4.69
N VAL A 6 -1.54 1.66 -4.60
CA VAL A 6 -2.30 1.06 -3.51
C VAL A 6 -1.38 0.10 -2.77
N GLY A 7 -1.06 0.43 -1.52
CA GLY A 7 -0.30 -0.43 -0.62
C GLY A 7 -1.23 -1.17 0.33
N ILE A 8 -0.95 -2.44 0.60
CA ILE A 8 -1.63 -3.22 1.65
C ILE A 8 -0.55 -3.81 2.56
N SER A 9 -0.57 -3.43 3.84
CA SER A 9 0.39 -3.90 4.83
C SER A 9 -0.26 -4.79 5.88
N GLY A 10 0.55 -5.51 6.67
CA GLY A 10 0.09 -6.51 7.63
C GLY A 10 -0.57 -5.94 8.88
N ALA A 11 -1.75 -5.35 8.73
CA ALA A 11 -2.67 -5.03 9.81
C ALA A 11 -4.05 -5.58 9.45
N SER A 12 -4.92 -5.80 10.46
CA SER A 12 -6.29 -6.25 10.18
C SER A 12 -7.08 -5.21 9.39
N GLY A 13 -8.11 -5.68 8.69
CA GLY A 13 -8.98 -4.85 7.85
C GLY A 13 -8.61 -4.86 6.38
N VAL A 14 -8.07 -5.97 5.86
CA VAL A 14 -7.69 -6.11 4.43
C VAL A 14 -8.90 -5.91 3.51
N ILE A 15 -10.11 -6.22 3.98
CA ILE A 15 -11.36 -5.95 3.28
C ILE A 15 -11.49 -4.49 2.82
N LEU A 16 -10.90 -3.54 3.54
CA LEU A 16 -10.94 -2.13 3.14
C LEU A 16 -10.06 -1.84 1.93
N GLY A 17 -8.92 -2.54 1.79
CA GLY A 17 -8.08 -2.49 0.59
C GLY A 17 -8.79 -3.08 -0.61
N GLU A 18 -9.52 -4.19 -0.42
CA GLU A 18 -10.37 -4.78 -1.46
C GLU A 18 -11.48 -3.82 -1.90
N ARG A 19 -12.20 -3.23 -0.94
CA ARG A 19 -13.28 -2.26 -1.21
C ARG A 19 -12.76 -1.01 -1.91
N LEU A 20 -11.56 -0.54 -1.55
CA LEU A 20 -10.90 0.56 -2.25
C LEU A 20 -10.66 0.20 -3.72
N LEU A 21 -10.04 -0.95 -4.01
CA LEU A 21 -9.77 -1.36 -5.39
C LEU A 21 -11.07 -1.51 -6.20
N ARG A 22 -12.13 -2.07 -5.61
CA ARG A 22 -13.46 -2.14 -6.26
C ARG A 22 -14.06 -0.77 -6.52
N ALA A 23 -13.91 0.18 -5.60
CA ALA A 23 -14.40 1.54 -5.78
C ALA A 23 -13.60 2.33 -6.83
N LEU A 24 -12.31 1.98 -7.02
CA LEU A 24 -11.45 2.56 -8.05
C LEU A 24 -11.69 1.95 -9.44
N ALA A 25 -12.15 0.70 -9.52
CA ALA A 25 -12.38 -0.02 -10.78
C ALA A 25 -13.26 0.71 -11.83
N PRO A 26 -14.38 1.38 -11.47
CA PRO A 26 -15.15 2.16 -12.45
C PRO A 26 -14.50 3.48 -12.84
N LEU A 27 -13.38 3.87 -12.23
CA LEU A 27 -12.66 5.10 -12.53
C LEU A 27 -11.54 4.81 -13.53
N GLU A 28 -11.23 5.78 -14.41
CA GLU A 28 -10.10 5.69 -15.34
C GLU A 28 -8.73 5.89 -14.65
N ILE A 29 -8.45 5.07 -13.64
CA ILE A 29 -7.23 5.10 -12.82
C ILE A 29 -6.51 3.76 -12.93
N GLU A 30 -5.27 3.78 -13.40
CA GLU A 30 -4.36 2.62 -13.38
C GLU A 30 -3.85 2.41 -11.95
N THR A 31 -4.23 1.30 -11.32
CA THR A 31 -3.86 1.00 -9.94
C THR A 31 -2.61 0.13 -9.89
N HIS A 32 -1.63 0.55 -9.10
CA HIS A 32 -0.38 -0.19 -8.86
C HIS A 32 -0.38 -0.75 -7.44
N LEU A 33 -0.68 -2.04 -7.30
CA LEU A 33 -0.82 -2.73 -6.03
C LEU A 33 0.52 -3.28 -5.53
N VAL A 34 0.81 -3.08 -4.24
CA VAL A 34 1.91 -3.74 -3.53
C VAL A 34 1.36 -4.32 -2.22
N LEU A 35 1.60 -5.61 -1.97
CA LEU A 35 1.26 -6.25 -0.70
C LEU A 35 2.51 -6.67 0.05
N THR A 36 2.56 -6.39 1.35
CA THR A 36 3.56 -7.04 2.22
C THR A 36 3.25 -8.53 2.37
N ARG A 37 4.26 -9.33 2.72
CA ARG A 37 4.05 -10.76 3.04
C ARG A 37 3.00 -10.96 4.15
N SER A 38 3.07 -10.16 5.21
CA SER A 38 2.09 -10.21 6.30
C SER A 38 0.68 -9.84 5.83
N ALA A 39 0.54 -8.87 4.92
CA ALA A 39 -0.76 -8.53 4.34
C ALA A 39 -1.36 -9.67 3.53
N ALA A 40 -0.54 -10.38 2.74
CA ALA A 40 -1.01 -11.54 1.99
C ALA A 40 -1.53 -12.66 2.91
N LEU A 41 -0.85 -12.89 4.05
CA LEU A 41 -1.31 -13.83 5.08
C LEU A 41 -2.60 -13.35 5.75
N THR A 42 -2.69 -12.07 6.12
CA THR A 42 -3.92 -11.50 6.67
C THR A 42 -5.08 -11.61 5.69
N ALA A 43 -4.84 -11.39 4.39
CA ALA A 43 -5.84 -11.56 3.34
C ALA A 43 -6.40 -12.98 3.29
N THR A 44 -5.55 -14.01 3.45
CA THR A 44 -6.02 -15.41 3.51
C THR A 44 -6.86 -15.73 4.73
N TYR A 45 -6.72 -14.99 5.83
CA TYR A 45 -7.54 -15.17 7.02
C TYR A 45 -8.83 -14.34 7.00
N GLU A 46 -8.79 -13.14 6.44
CA GLU A 46 -9.90 -12.17 6.51
C GLU A 46 -10.79 -12.14 5.27
N LEU A 47 -10.29 -12.57 4.10
CA LEU A 47 -11.04 -12.52 2.84
C LEU A 47 -11.50 -13.92 2.43
N GLU A 48 -12.82 -14.10 2.32
CA GLU A 48 -13.41 -15.34 1.80
C GLU A 48 -12.96 -15.63 0.36
N THR A 49 -12.73 -14.59 -0.45
CA THR A 49 -12.28 -14.72 -1.84
C THR A 49 -10.78 -15.01 -1.98
N GLY A 50 -10.02 -14.86 -0.90
CA GLY A 50 -8.56 -15.03 -0.88
C GLY A 50 -7.76 -13.92 -1.55
N VAL A 51 -6.43 -14.04 -1.46
CA VAL A 51 -5.46 -13.02 -1.90
C VAL A 51 -5.37 -12.85 -3.42
N GLU A 52 -5.58 -13.91 -4.20
CA GLU A 52 -5.48 -13.83 -5.66
C GLU A 52 -6.65 -13.05 -6.27
N ALA A 53 -7.86 -13.22 -5.73
CA ALA A 53 -9.01 -12.40 -6.12
C ALA A 53 -8.78 -10.91 -5.81
N LEU A 54 -8.16 -10.59 -4.67
CA LEU A 54 -7.77 -9.23 -4.32
C LEU A 54 -6.76 -8.64 -5.33
N LYS A 55 -5.72 -9.41 -5.67
CA LYS A 55 -4.71 -9.00 -6.66
C LYS A 55 -5.31 -8.73 -8.04
N ALA A 56 -6.28 -9.55 -8.46
CA ALA A 56 -6.96 -9.42 -9.74
C ALA A 56 -7.81 -8.14 -9.87
N LEU A 57 -8.08 -7.42 -8.77
CA LEU A 57 -8.78 -6.13 -8.80
C LEU A 57 -7.88 -4.96 -9.23
N ALA A 58 -6.56 -5.12 -9.20
CA ALA A 58 -5.60 -4.07 -9.55
C ALA A 58 -5.16 -4.16 -11.01
N SER A 59 -4.77 -3.02 -11.60
CA SER A 59 -4.26 -2.97 -12.98
C SER A 59 -2.87 -3.59 -13.08
N VAL A 60 -2.01 -3.35 -12.07
CA VAL A 60 -0.64 -3.89 -11.99
C VAL A 60 -0.37 -4.31 -10.56
N VAL A 61 0.23 -5.49 -10.38
CA VAL A 61 0.67 -6.00 -9.07
C VAL A 61 2.18 -6.13 -9.06
N HIS A 62 2.85 -5.46 -8.12
CA HIS A 62 4.30 -5.50 -8.00
C HIS A 62 4.73 -6.43 -6.85
N PRO A 63 5.76 -7.27 -7.07
CA PRO A 63 6.37 -8.03 -5.98
C PRO A 63 6.97 -7.09 -4.94
N ILE A 64 6.78 -7.41 -3.64
CA ILE A 64 7.29 -6.57 -2.53
C ILE A 64 8.81 -6.38 -2.54
N GLY A 65 9.55 -7.32 -3.13
CA GLY A 65 11.01 -7.27 -3.25
C GLY A 65 11.51 -6.58 -4.52
N ASP A 66 10.63 -6.20 -5.45
CA ASP A 66 11.03 -5.59 -6.71
C ASP A 66 11.28 -4.08 -6.56
N VAL A 67 12.42 -3.73 -5.96
CA VAL A 67 12.84 -2.33 -5.81
C VAL A 67 13.22 -1.65 -7.14
N GLY A 68 13.23 -2.39 -8.25
CA GLY A 68 13.39 -1.86 -9.60
C GLY A 68 12.07 -1.50 -10.30
N ALA A 69 10.93 -1.79 -9.67
CA ALA A 69 9.61 -1.49 -10.23
C ALA A 69 9.42 0.01 -10.49
N SER A 70 8.54 0.34 -11.44
CA SER A 70 8.30 1.73 -11.87
C SER A 70 7.94 2.66 -10.71
N ILE A 71 7.15 2.18 -9.75
CA ILE A 71 6.70 2.94 -8.57
C ILE A 71 7.83 3.26 -7.57
N ALA A 72 9.02 2.66 -7.72
CA ALA A 72 10.22 3.00 -6.95
C ALA A 72 10.99 4.21 -7.53
N SER A 73 10.52 4.81 -8.62
CA SER A 73 11.12 5.98 -9.26
C SER A 73 10.21 7.20 -9.23
N GLY A 74 10.79 8.37 -8.90
CA GLY A 74 10.08 9.65 -8.96
C GLY A 74 9.73 10.08 -10.39
N SER A 75 10.48 9.61 -11.39
CA SER A 75 10.21 9.88 -12.81
C SER A 75 8.94 9.19 -13.32
N PHE A 76 8.40 8.22 -12.58
CA PHE A 76 7.12 7.60 -12.89
C PHE A 76 5.98 8.40 -12.22
N PRO A 77 5.17 9.15 -12.98
CA PRO A 77 4.16 10.05 -12.40
C PRO A 77 2.95 9.27 -11.87
N THR A 78 2.60 9.55 -10.61
CA THR A 78 1.42 9.05 -9.91
C THR A 78 0.73 10.21 -9.20
N GLU A 79 -0.58 10.10 -8.95
CA GLU A 79 -1.31 11.10 -8.18
C GLU A 79 -0.97 11.05 -6.68
N GLY A 80 -0.40 9.94 -6.24
CA GLY A 80 -0.04 9.69 -4.87
C GLY A 80 -0.06 8.20 -4.55
N MET A 81 -0.22 7.92 -3.27
CA MET A 81 -0.28 6.57 -2.73
C MET A 81 -1.24 6.50 -1.55
N ILE A 82 -1.97 5.39 -1.46
CA ILE A 82 -2.82 5.06 -0.31
C ILE A 82 -2.35 3.71 0.23
N ILE A 83 -2.12 3.61 1.54
CA ILE A 83 -1.81 2.34 2.22
C ILE A 83 -3.00 1.96 3.11
N VAL A 84 -3.69 0.87 2.76
CA VAL A 84 -4.91 0.43 3.42
C VAL A 84 -5.01 -1.10 3.52
N PRO A 85 -4.94 -1.68 4.75
CA PRO A 85 -4.54 -1.03 5.99
C PRO A 85 -3.01 -0.77 6.06
N CYS A 86 -2.63 0.17 6.91
CA CYS A 86 -1.24 0.52 7.26
C CYS A 86 -0.91 0.00 8.68
N SER A 87 0.08 -0.88 8.80
CA SER A 87 0.59 -1.40 10.07
C SER A 87 1.52 -0.41 10.73
N MET A 88 1.66 -0.47 12.06
CA MET A 88 2.58 0.41 12.79
C MET A 88 4.04 0.20 12.36
N ARG A 89 4.45 -1.02 11.97
CA ARG A 89 5.78 -1.29 11.40
C ARG A 89 5.99 -0.51 10.10
N THR A 90 5.03 -0.58 9.18
CA THR A 90 5.11 0.12 7.89
C THR A 90 5.09 1.63 8.10
N LEU A 91 4.22 2.13 8.98
CA LEU A 91 4.15 3.54 9.33
C LEU A 91 5.48 4.03 9.90
N ALA A 92 6.06 3.31 10.86
CA ALA A 92 7.35 3.66 11.45
C ALA A 92 8.47 3.69 10.40
N ALA A 93 8.54 2.67 9.54
CA ALA A 93 9.54 2.63 8.46
C ALA A 93 9.43 3.85 7.52
N ILE A 94 8.21 4.26 7.16
CA ILE A 94 7.96 5.45 6.35
C ILE A 94 8.38 6.72 7.12
N ALA A 95 7.97 6.85 8.38
CA ALA A 95 8.27 8.02 9.21
C ALA A 95 9.78 8.22 9.43
N THR A 96 10.54 7.12 9.53
CA THR A 96 12.00 7.15 9.70
C THR A 96 12.79 7.10 8.39
N GLY A 97 12.13 7.05 7.23
CA GLY A 97 12.80 6.96 5.92
C GLY A 97 13.50 5.61 5.65
N VAL A 98 13.12 4.55 6.35
CA VAL A 98 13.67 3.20 6.13
C VAL A 98 12.95 2.55 4.94
N THR A 99 13.65 2.43 3.82
CA THR A 99 13.14 1.84 2.58
C THR A 99 13.63 0.40 2.41
N ASP A 100 13.15 -0.50 3.26
CA ASP A 100 13.54 -1.92 3.31
C ASP A 100 12.83 -2.82 2.27
N ASN A 101 11.83 -2.29 1.56
CA ASN A 101 11.08 -3.01 0.51
C ASN A 101 10.42 -2.03 -0.47
N LEU A 102 9.75 -2.55 -1.51
CA LEU A 102 9.09 -1.73 -2.52
C LEU A 102 7.99 -0.83 -1.96
N LEU A 103 7.22 -1.30 -0.98
CA LEU A 103 6.10 -0.53 -0.44
C LEU A 103 6.60 0.70 0.35
N THR A 104 7.63 0.53 1.18
CA THR A 104 8.25 1.64 1.92
C THR A 104 9.06 2.56 0.98
N ARG A 105 9.71 2.01 -0.04
CA ARG A 105 10.40 2.79 -1.08
C ARG A 105 9.45 3.64 -1.92
N ALA A 106 8.32 3.07 -2.36
CA ALA A 106 7.32 3.82 -3.12
C ALA A 106 6.71 4.96 -2.29
N ALA A 107 6.46 4.75 -1.00
CA ALA A 107 6.02 5.79 -0.09
C ALA A 107 7.06 6.92 0.08
N ASP A 108 8.34 6.58 0.22
CA ASP A 108 9.44 7.55 0.26
C ASP A 108 9.53 8.38 -1.03
N VAL A 109 9.36 7.73 -2.19
CA VAL A 109 9.28 8.42 -3.49
C VAL A 109 8.07 9.37 -3.55
N VAL A 110 6.90 8.94 -3.07
CA VAL A 110 5.71 9.78 -3.03
C VAL A 110 5.96 11.03 -2.18
N LEU A 111 6.59 10.87 -1.02
CA LEU A 111 6.90 11.99 -0.11
C LEU A 111 7.96 12.94 -0.71
N LYS A 112 9.07 12.42 -1.24
CA LYS A 112 10.14 13.27 -1.81
C LYS A 112 9.69 14.05 -3.04
N GLU A 113 8.76 13.49 -3.82
CA GLU A 113 8.14 14.16 -4.98
C GLU A 113 6.95 15.06 -4.58
N ARG A 114 6.71 15.26 -3.28
CA ARG A 114 5.61 16.08 -2.72
C ARG A 114 4.23 15.65 -3.22
N ARG A 115 4.04 14.36 -3.45
CA ARG A 115 2.75 13.76 -3.79
C ARG A 115 2.00 13.36 -2.53
N ARG A 116 0.69 13.17 -2.64
CA ARG A 116 -0.14 12.83 -1.49
C ARG A 116 0.08 11.38 -1.08
N LEU A 117 0.48 11.16 0.17
CA LEU A 117 0.50 9.85 0.82
C LEU A 117 -0.63 9.80 1.86
N VAL A 118 -1.51 8.79 1.77
CA VAL A 118 -2.57 8.54 2.74
C VAL A 118 -2.30 7.20 3.43
N LEU A 119 -2.27 7.21 4.76
CA LEU A 119 -2.02 6.00 5.56
C LEU A 119 -3.26 5.70 6.39
N MET A 120 -3.93 4.58 6.13
CA MET A 120 -4.98 4.08 7.01
C MET A 120 -4.34 3.27 8.14
N ALA A 121 -3.76 3.96 9.10
CA ALA A 121 -3.12 3.36 10.27
C ALA A 121 -4.16 2.56 11.08
N ARG A 122 -3.95 1.25 11.25
CA ARG A 122 -4.87 0.38 12.01
C ARG A 122 -4.13 -0.25 13.18
N GLU A 123 -4.34 0.30 14.37
CA GLU A 123 -3.91 -0.30 15.63
C GLU A 123 -4.74 0.23 16.81
N THR A 124 -4.93 -0.60 17.83
CA THR A 124 -5.51 -0.15 19.11
C THR A 124 -5.14 -1.12 20.25
N PRO A 125 -4.79 -0.62 21.45
CA PRO A 125 -4.50 0.78 21.78
C PRO A 125 -3.18 1.27 21.17
N LEU A 126 -2.99 2.59 21.12
CA LEU A 126 -1.73 3.18 20.67
C LEU A 126 -0.81 3.48 21.85
N HIS A 127 0.45 3.06 21.76
CA HIS A 127 1.49 3.49 22.69
C HIS A 127 2.23 4.72 22.16
N LEU A 128 3.02 5.38 23.00
CA LEU A 128 3.70 6.63 22.65
C LEU A 128 4.61 6.54 21.41
N GLY A 129 5.26 5.39 21.19
CA GLY A 129 6.07 5.17 19.98
C GLY A 129 5.27 5.13 18.66
N HIS A 130 3.94 4.93 18.70
CA HIS A 130 3.10 4.99 17.50
C HIS A 130 2.64 6.43 17.19
N LEU A 131 2.69 7.32 18.19
CA LEU A 131 2.15 8.69 18.12
C LEU A 131 3.25 9.75 17.86
N ARG A 132 4.52 9.35 17.84
CA ARG A 132 5.69 10.19 17.59
C ARG A 132 6.22 9.93 16.19
#